data_AF-A0A416VW77-F1
#
_entry.id   AF-A0A416VW77-F1
#
_cell.length_a   1.000
_cell.length_b   1.000
_cell.length_c   1.000
_cell.angle_alpha   90.00
_cell.angle_beta   90.00
_cell.angle_gamma   90.00
#
_symmetry.space_group_name_H-M   'P 1'
#
loop_
_entity.id
_entity.type
_entity.pdbx_description
1 polymer ?
#
loop_
_entity_poly.entity_id
_entity_poly.type
_entity_poly.pdbx_seq_one_letter_code
_entity_poly.pdbx_strand_id
1 'polypeptide(L)'
;MNVSVDSDCLKRNSALISKVMIETFGKDSISFLLDNNIKIMFVSQVDSLGAVLKLDIVRSNWIITNDFITLIETYLIESRIQFYICYTQDPPNVPKSHIIASAREYFKNNDWKTINLGFPGELMDLYEYNRKKAKEKGVYLSKYDYLLMQINKF
;
A
#
# COMPACT_ATOMS: atom_id res chain seq x y z
N MET A 1 -0.49 -14.67 11.68
CA MET A 1 0.58 -13.67 11.49
C MET A 1 0.67 -13.38 10.00
N ASN A 2 0.52 -12.12 9.58
CA ASN A 2 0.40 -11.76 8.17
C ASN A 2 1.75 -11.36 7.55
N VAL A 3 2.73 -12.27 7.58
CA VAL A 3 4.07 -12.02 7.03
C VAL A 3 4.16 -12.49 5.59
N SER A 4 4.75 -11.67 4.72
CA SER A 4 5.06 -12.04 3.33
C SER A 4 6.52 -11.78 3.02
N VAL A 5 7.10 -12.70 2.26
CA VAL A 5 8.49 -12.66 1.79
C VAL A 5 8.57 -12.56 0.26
N ASP A 6 7.43 -12.31 -0.37
CA ASP A 6 7.31 -12.26 -1.82
C ASP A 6 7.65 -10.85 -2.33
N SER A 7 8.22 -10.75 -3.53
CA SER A 7 8.62 -9.49 -4.15
C SER A 7 7.46 -8.51 -4.36
N ASP A 8 6.22 -9.01 -4.41
CA ASP A 8 5.03 -8.19 -4.63
C ASP A 8 4.36 -7.74 -3.31
N CYS A 9 4.96 -8.01 -2.15
CA CYS A 9 4.36 -7.64 -0.87
C CYS A 9 4.04 -6.14 -0.76
N LEU A 10 4.98 -5.28 -1.18
CA LEU A 10 4.77 -3.83 -1.18
C LEU A 10 3.66 -3.40 -2.14
N LYS A 11 3.53 -4.05 -3.30
CA LYS A 11 2.44 -3.80 -4.25
C LYS A 11 1.08 -4.19 -3.69
N ARG A 12 0.99 -5.33 -2.98
CA ARG A 12 -0.25 -5.71 -2.27
C ARG A 12 -0.65 -4.69 -1.22
N ASN A 13 0.30 -4.20 -0.44
CA ASN A 13 0.02 -3.13 0.53
C ASN A 13 -0.37 -1.81 -0.16
N SER A 14 0.29 -1.46 -1.27
CA SER A 14 -0.11 -0.30 -2.09
C SER A 14 -1.51 -0.46 -2.68
N ALA A 15 -1.92 -1.67 -3.07
CA ALA A 15 -3.26 -1.95 -3.58
C ALA A 15 -4.31 -1.77 -2.47
N LEU A 16 -4.04 -2.30 -1.29
CA LEU A 16 -4.90 -2.14 -0.11
C LEU A 16 -5.09 -0.67 0.28
N ILE A 17 -4.00 0.10 0.45
CA ILE A 17 -4.13 1.52 0.82
C ILE A 17 -4.78 2.34 -0.30
N SER A 18 -4.51 2.01 -1.56
CA SER A 18 -5.16 2.69 -2.71
C SER A 18 -6.66 2.41 -2.74
N LYS A 19 -7.08 1.17 -2.46
CA LYS A 19 -8.50 0.80 -2.36
C LYS A 19 -9.17 1.57 -1.22
N VAL A 20 -8.56 1.60 -0.04
CA VAL A 20 -9.05 2.38 1.11
C VAL A 20 -9.22 3.85 0.72
N MET A 21 -8.21 4.45 0.09
CA MET A 21 -8.30 5.85 -0.35
C MET A 21 -9.45 6.09 -1.36
N ILE A 22 -9.70 5.15 -2.27
CA ILE A 22 -10.84 5.22 -3.20
C ILE A 22 -12.17 5.13 -2.44
N GLU A 23 -12.28 4.23 -1.47
CA GLU A 23 -13.49 4.03 -0.67
C GLU A 23 -13.76 5.21 0.27
N THR A 24 -12.72 5.84 0.81
CA THR A 24 -12.82 7.01 1.70
C THR A 24 -13.11 8.31 0.96
N PHE A 25 -12.44 8.58 -0.16
CA PHE A 25 -12.48 9.90 -0.82
C PHE A 25 -13.21 9.92 -2.15
N GLY A 26 -13.57 8.75 -2.70
CA GLY A 26 -14.25 8.63 -3.97
C GLY A 26 -13.37 8.83 -5.20
N LYS A 27 -13.93 8.50 -6.37
CA LYS A 27 -13.24 8.51 -7.66
C LYS A 27 -12.62 9.85 -8.02
N ASP A 28 -13.35 10.95 -7.86
CA ASP A 28 -12.92 12.25 -8.36
C ASP A 28 -11.68 12.77 -7.61
N SER A 29 -11.68 12.63 -6.28
CA SER A 29 -10.54 12.97 -5.42
C SER A 29 -9.30 12.15 -5.77
N ILE A 30 -9.46 10.84 -5.99
CA ILE A 30 -8.34 9.96 -6.35
C ILE A 30 -7.86 10.22 -7.77
N SER A 31 -8.75 10.52 -8.71
CA SER A 31 -8.37 10.90 -10.07
C SER A 31 -7.54 12.17 -10.05
N PHE A 32 -7.96 13.19 -9.28
CA PHE A 32 -7.20 14.43 -9.08
C PHE A 32 -5.80 14.15 -8.53
N LEU A 33 -5.68 13.33 -7.48
CA LEU A 33 -4.39 12.94 -6.91
C LEU A 33 -3.46 12.32 -7.97
N LEU A 34 -3.99 11.35 -8.73
CA LEU A 34 -3.21 10.62 -9.72
C LEU A 34 -2.80 11.52 -10.88
N ASP A 35 -3.71 12.34 -11.41
CA ASP A 35 -3.44 13.23 -12.53
C ASP A 35 -2.37 14.26 -12.18
N ASN A 36 -2.35 14.74 -10.93
CA ASN A 36 -1.31 15.62 -10.40
C ASN A 36 -0.03 14.90 -9.94
N ASN A 37 0.10 13.58 -10.18
CA ASN A 37 1.26 12.77 -9.77
C ASN A 37 1.55 12.83 -8.26
N ILE A 38 0.51 12.94 -7.44
CA ILE A 38 0.67 12.96 -6.00
C ILE A 38 1.06 11.55 -5.52
N LYS A 39 2.10 11.51 -4.68
CA LYS A 39 2.62 10.31 -4.03
C LYS A 39 2.67 10.55 -2.53
N ILE A 40 2.13 9.61 -1.77
CA ILE A 40 2.08 9.68 -0.32
C ILE A 40 2.73 8.42 0.24
N MET A 41 3.70 8.61 1.12
CA MET A 41 4.33 7.56 1.91
C MET A 41 3.82 7.65 3.34
N PHE A 42 3.16 6.60 3.78
CA PHE A 42 2.67 6.44 5.14
C PHE A 42 3.59 5.50 5.91
N VAL A 43 3.58 5.67 7.22
CA VAL A 43 4.06 4.69 8.18
C VAL A 43 2.86 4.19 8.96
N SER A 44 2.75 2.88 9.18
CA SER A 44 1.70 2.32 10.00
C SER A 44 2.28 1.41 11.07
N GLN A 45 1.77 1.54 12.30
CA GLN A 45 1.98 0.54 13.33
C GLN A 45 0.92 -0.55 13.16
N VAL A 46 1.36 -1.79 13.03
CA VAL A 46 0.48 -2.95 12.89
C VAL A 46 0.78 -4.02 13.93
N ASP A 47 -0.24 -4.75 14.34
CA ASP A 47 -0.09 -5.91 15.20
C ASP A 47 0.49 -7.13 14.44
N SER A 48 0.61 -8.27 15.12
CA SER A 48 1.12 -9.51 14.52
C SER A 48 0.25 -10.05 13.37
N LEU A 49 -1.03 -9.69 13.30
CA LEU A 49 -1.95 -10.04 12.22
C LEU A 49 -1.93 -9.00 11.09
N GLY A 50 -1.15 -7.93 11.22
CA GLY A 50 -1.11 -6.84 10.26
C GLY A 50 -2.27 -5.85 10.42
N ALA A 51 -3.06 -5.94 11.49
CA ALA A 51 -4.15 -5.01 11.76
C ALA A 51 -3.57 -3.65 12.17
N VAL A 52 -4.15 -2.58 11.62
CA VAL A 52 -3.68 -1.21 11.85
C VAL A 52 -4.00 -0.76 13.26
N LEU A 53 -2.99 -0.22 13.94
CA LEU A 53 -3.10 0.41 15.25
C LEU A 53 -2.93 1.93 15.15
N LYS A 54 -2.10 2.38 14.20
CA LYS A 54 -1.81 3.79 13.95
C LYS A 54 -1.35 4.01 12.51
N LEU A 55 -1.61 5.20 11.96
CA LEU A 55 -1.15 5.68 10.68
C LEU A 55 -0.57 7.09 10.81
N ASP A 56 0.65 7.29 10.33
CA ASP A 56 1.25 8.62 10.17
C ASP A 56 1.75 8.81 8.72
N ILE A 57 2.01 10.05 8.34
CA ILE A 57 2.65 10.37 7.05
C ILE A 57 4.14 10.60 7.25
N VAL A 58 4.94 9.94 6.42
CA VAL A 58 6.39 10.15 6.34
C VAL A 58 6.70 11.25 5.34
N ARG A 59 6.11 11.17 4.15
CA ARG A 59 6.42 12.07 3.03
C ARG A 59 5.25 12.18 2.08
N SER A 60 5.00 13.39 1.59
CA SER A 60 4.09 13.66 0.48
C SER A 60 4.69 14.76 -0.39
N ASN A 61 4.38 14.77 -1.69
CA ASN A 61 4.61 15.93 -2.56
C ASN A 61 3.39 16.88 -2.61
N TRP A 62 2.42 16.67 -1.71
CA TRP A 62 1.24 17.51 -1.51
C TRP A 62 1.07 17.86 -0.02
N ILE A 63 0.42 18.98 0.26
CA ILE A 63 -0.01 19.35 1.61
C ILE A 63 -1.14 18.41 2.01
N ILE A 64 -0.89 17.58 3.01
CA ILE A 64 -1.89 16.68 3.59
C ILE A 64 -2.32 17.24 4.94
N THR A 65 -3.63 17.34 5.14
CA THR A 65 -4.21 17.78 6.42
C THR A 65 -4.27 16.64 7.42
N ASN A 66 -4.34 16.96 8.71
CA ASN A 66 -4.55 15.93 9.75
C ASN A 66 -5.89 15.21 9.54
N ASP A 67 -6.95 15.91 9.15
CA ASP A 67 -8.26 15.31 8.87
C ASP A 67 -8.18 14.22 7.80
N PHE A 68 -7.36 14.43 6.76
CA PHE A 68 -7.14 13.43 5.73
C PHE A 68 -6.52 12.14 6.30
N ILE A 69 -5.52 12.27 7.18
CA ILE A 69 -4.87 11.13 7.84
C ILE A 69 -5.86 10.44 8.77
N THR A 70 -6.58 11.20 9.60
CA THR A 70 -7.55 10.67 10.56
C THR A 70 -8.68 9.90 9.87
N LEU A 71 -9.16 10.36 8.71
CA LEU A 71 -10.19 9.64 7.95
C LEU A 71 -9.68 8.29 7.44
N ILE A 72 -8.46 8.23 6.92
CA ILE A 72 -7.86 6.96 6.47
C ILE A 72 -7.61 6.03 7.67
N GLU A 73 -7.01 6.55 8.75
CA GLU A 73 -6.73 5.76 9.97
C GLU A 73 -8.01 5.17 10.55
N THR A 74 -9.06 5.99 10.70
CA THR A 74 -10.37 5.55 11.19
C THR A 74 -10.92 4.44 10.31
N TYR A 75 -10.91 4.63 8.98
CA TYR A 75 -11.39 3.60 8.05
C TYR A 75 -10.62 2.28 8.18
N LEU A 76 -9.28 2.35 8.26
CA LEU A 76 -8.41 1.18 8.39
C LEU A 76 -8.71 0.39 9.67
N ILE A 77 -8.88 1.08 10.79
CA ILE A 77 -9.16 0.48 12.11
C ILE A 77 -10.57 -0.13 12.14
N GLU A 78 -11.59 0.63 11.74
CA GLU A 78 -12.99 0.19 11.78
C GLU A 78 -13.24 -1.00 10.82
N SER A 79 -12.66 -0.93 9.61
CA SER A 79 -12.78 -2.00 8.61
C SER A 79 -11.83 -3.16 8.87
N ARG A 80 -11.00 -3.09 9.92
CA ARG A 80 -10.00 -4.09 10.31
C ARG A 80 -9.10 -4.51 9.14
N ILE A 81 -8.65 -3.54 8.37
CA ILE A 81 -7.76 -3.79 7.23
C ILE A 81 -6.45 -4.37 7.76
N GLN A 82 -6.02 -5.49 7.16
CA GLN A 82 -4.80 -6.19 7.50
C GLN A 82 -3.77 -6.01 6.39
N PHE A 83 -2.68 -5.32 6.69
CA PHE A 83 -1.54 -5.20 5.78
C PHE A 83 -0.58 -6.38 5.92
N TYR A 84 0.13 -6.68 4.85
CA TYR A 84 1.21 -7.65 4.87
C TYR A 84 2.45 -7.03 5.53
N ILE A 85 3.06 -7.78 6.43
CA ILE A 85 4.34 -7.44 7.04
C ILE A 85 5.43 -7.96 6.11
N CYS A 86 5.93 -7.07 5.26
CA CYS A 86 6.89 -7.39 4.21
C CYS A 86 8.29 -7.57 4.77
N TYR A 87 8.89 -8.73 4.52
CA TYR A 87 10.30 -9.00 4.76
C TYR A 87 11.00 -9.29 3.44
N THR A 88 12.22 -8.83 3.29
CA THR A 88 13.11 -9.24 2.20
C THR A 88 13.87 -10.49 2.60
N GLN A 89 14.10 -11.40 1.64
CA GLN A 89 15.08 -12.48 1.84
C GLN A 89 16.48 -11.90 1.70
N ASP A 90 17.04 -11.44 2.81
CA ASP A 90 18.42 -10.94 2.86
C ASP A 90 19.17 -11.59 4.04
N PRO A 91 20.20 -12.43 3.78
CA PRO A 91 20.69 -12.85 2.47
C PRO A 91 19.70 -13.77 1.72
N PRO A 92 19.78 -13.87 0.37
CA PRO A 92 18.83 -14.62 -0.45
C PRO A 92 18.70 -16.11 -0.11
N ASN A 93 19.73 -16.68 0.53
CA ASN A 93 19.80 -18.09 0.89
C ASN A 93 19.11 -18.41 2.23
N VAL A 94 18.57 -17.41 2.94
CA VAL A 94 17.82 -17.65 4.17
C VAL A 94 16.46 -18.27 3.84
N PRO A 95 16.14 -19.45 4.40
CA PRO A 95 14.83 -20.06 4.21
C PRO A 95 13.70 -19.14 4.68
N LYS A 96 12.60 -19.05 3.91
CA LYS A 96 11.41 -18.28 4.31
C LYS A 96 10.92 -18.66 5.72
N SER A 97 11.06 -19.93 6.12
CA SER A 97 10.70 -20.42 7.45
C SER A 97 11.48 -19.75 8.57
N HIS A 98 12.78 -19.44 8.37
CA HIS A 98 13.58 -18.72 9.35
C HIS A 98 13.10 -17.28 9.51
N ILE A 99 12.77 -16.59 8.41
CA ILE A 99 12.23 -15.23 8.45
C ILE A 99 10.90 -15.20 9.19
N ILE A 100 10.02 -16.17 8.93
CA ILE A 100 8.75 -16.32 9.66
C ILE A 100 9.00 -16.58 11.15
N ALA A 101 9.97 -17.44 11.50
CA ALA A 101 10.31 -17.70 12.91
C ALA A 101 10.83 -16.44 13.61
N SER A 102 11.72 -15.67 12.96
CA SER A 102 12.22 -14.40 13.48
C SER A 102 11.11 -13.36 13.64
N ALA A 103 10.18 -13.29 12.69
CA ALA A 103 9.02 -12.39 12.81
C ALA A 103 8.09 -12.81 13.97
N ARG A 104 7.86 -14.12 14.17
CA ARG A 104 7.12 -14.61 15.35
C ARG A 104 7.82 -14.24 16.65
N GLU A 105 9.12 -14.44 16.73
CA GLU A 105 9.90 -14.10 17.92
C GLU A 105 9.88 -12.60 18.21
N TYR A 106 9.92 -11.75 17.17
CA TYR A 106 9.73 -10.32 17.32
C TYR A 106 8.40 -9.99 18.00
N PHE A 107 7.28 -10.55 17.50
CA PHE A 107 5.95 -10.30 18.05
C PHE A 107 5.65 -11.00 19.39
N LYS A 108 6.50 -11.92 19.86
CA LYS A 108 6.42 -12.37 21.27
C LYS A 108 6.88 -11.31 22.25
N ASN A 109 7.77 -10.43 21.80
CA ASN A 109 8.45 -9.43 22.63
C ASN A 109 8.00 -8.00 22.32
N ASN A 110 7.17 -7.80 21.29
CA ASN A 110 6.71 -6.50 20.82
C ASN A 110 5.24 -6.60 20.41
N ASP A 111 4.42 -5.64 20.84
CA ASP A 111 2.99 -5.61 20.52
C ASP A 111 2.72 -5.18 19.08
N TRP A 112 3.64 -4.42 18.48
CA TRP A 112 3.47 -3.84 17.15
C TRP A 112 4.78 -3.77 16.38
N LYS A 113 4.65 -3.60 15.06
CA LYS A 113 5.75 -3.32 14.14
C LYS A 113 5.38 -2.16 13.22
N THR A 114 6.34 -1.30 12.94
CA THR A 114 6.19 -0.28 11.89
C THR A 114 6.35 -0.90 10.50
N ILE A 115 5.44 -0.59 9.59
CA ILE A 115 5.52 -0.89 8.15
C ILE A 115 5.39 0.38 7.31
N ASN A 116 5.92 0.35 6.10
CA ASN A 116 5.77 1.42 5.12
C ASN A 116 4.64 1.09 4.15
N LEU A 117 3.82 2.09 3.84
CA LEU A 117 2.76 1.99 2.84
C LEU A 117 2.92 3.13 1.83
N GLY A 118 2.65 2.85 0.55
CA GLY A 118 2.79 3.84 -0.52
C GLY A 118 1.52 3.96 -1.34
N PHE A 119 1.00 5.19 -1.48
CA PHE A 119 -0.04 5.52 -2.45
C PHE A 119 0.53 6.37 -3.60
N PRO A 120 0.24 6.03 -4.87
CA PRO A 120 -0.17 4.70 -5.34
C PRO A 120 1.01 3.69 -5.33
N GLY A 121 2.19 4.11 -4.85
CA GLY A 121 3.38 3.28 -4.74
C GLY A 121 3.86 2.76 -6.10
N GLU A 122 4.35 1.52 -6.09
CA GLU A 122 4.88 0.82 -7.27
C GLU A 122 3.79 0.43 -8.30
N LEU A 123 2.50 0.61 -7.96
CA LEU A 123 1.41 0.25 -8.87
C LEU A 123 1.45 1.07 -10.17
N MET A 124 1.91 2.32 -10.09
CA MET A 124 1.93 3.24 -11.24
C MET A 124 3.21 3.19 -12.07
N ASP A 125 4.21 2.37 -11.71
CA ASP A 125 5.54 2.38 -12.36
C ASP A 125 5.48 2.06 -13.86
N LEU A 126 4.54 1.23 -14.28
CA LEU A 126 4.35 0.83 -15.68
C LEU A 126 3.19 1.55 -16.38
N TYR A 127 2.63 2.60 -15.78
CA TYR A 127 1.46 3.30 -16.35
C TYR A 127 1.74 3.85 -17.75
N GLU A 128 2.81 4.63 -17.95
CA GLU A 128 3.08 5.27 -19.25
C GLU A 128 3.30 4.25 -20.37
N TYR A 129 3.95 3.12 -20.05
CA TYR A 129 4.11 2.00 -20.99
C TYR A 129 2.76 1.41 -21.40
N ASN A 130 1.89 1.12 -20.43
CA ASN A 130 0.56 0.54 -20.70
C ASN A 130 -0.37 1.55 -21.39
N ARG A 131 -0.29 2.82 -21.03
CA ARG A 131 -1.03 3.92 -21.68
C ARG A 131 -0.66 4.03 -23.16
N LYS A 132 0.62 3.96 -23.51
CA LYS A 132 1.08 3.98 -24.91
C LYS A 132 0.51 2.78 -25.69
N LYS A 133 0.59 1.58 -25.12
CA LYS A 133 0.00 0.36 -25.72
C LYS A 133 -1.52 0.44 -25.89
N ALA A 134 -2.24 1.01 -24.92
CA ALA A 134 -3.67 1.22 -25.02
C ALA A 134 -4.01 2.18 -26.17
N LYS A 135 -3.25 3.28 -26.29
CA LYS A 135 -3.40 4.25 -27.37
C LYS A 135 -3.17 3.64 -28.76
N GLU A 136 -2.18 2.77 -28.91
CA GLU A 136 -1.92 2.02 -30.16
C GLU A 136 -3.11 1.13 -30.56
N LYS A 137 -3.94 0.73 -29.60
CA LYS A 137 -5.18 -0.02 -29.82
C LYS A 137 -6.43 0.86 -29.91
N GLY A 138 -6.28 2.19 -29.94
CA GLY A 138 -7.40 3.14 -29.98
C GLY A 138 -8.14 3.30 -28.65
N VAL A 139 -7.57 2.84 -27.53
CA VAL A 139 -8.20 2.89 -26.19
C VAL A 139 -7.56 3.99 -25.36
N TYR A 140 -8.39 4.83 -24.74
CA TYR A 140 -7.94 5.75 -23.69
C TYR A 140 -7.86 5.02 -22.35
N LEU A 141 -6.70 5.09 -21.70
CA LEU A 141 -6.45 4.51 -20.38
C LEU A 141 -6.14 5.65 -19.41
N SER A 142 -7.08 5.94 -18.51
CA SER A 142 -6.85 6.92 -17.45
C SER A 142 -5.94 6.34 -16.36
N LYS A 143 -5.32 7.20 -15.56
CA LYS A 143 -4.54 6.75 -14.38
C LYS A 143 -5.42 6.03 -13.37
N TYR A 144 -6.65 6.51 -13.17
CA TYR A 144 -7.61 5.89 -12.26
C TYR A 144 -7.99 4.47 -12.71
N ASP A 145 -8.34 4.28 -13.99
CA ASP A 145 -8.68 2.96 -14.52
C ASP A 145 -7.48 2.01 -14.44
N TYR A 146 -6.28 2.52 -14.74
CA TYR A 146 -5.07 1.72 -14.58
C TYR A 146 -4.80 1.35 -13.12
N LEU A 147 -5.01 2.27 -12.15
CA LEU A 147 -4.89 1.97 -10.73
C LEU A 147 -5.89 0.86 -10.33
N LEU A 148 -7.14 0.94 -10.77
CA LEU A 148 -8.14 -0.12 -10.51
C LEU A 148 -7.70 -1.48 -11.09
N MET A 149 -7.13 -1.49 -12.30
CA MET A 149 -6.56 -2.72 -12.87
C MET A 149 -5.43 -3.30 -12.01
N GLN A 150 -4.57 -2.44 -11.44
CA GLN A 150 -3.50 -2.89 -10.56
C GLN A 150 -4.02 -3.36 -9.20
N ILE A 151 -5.02 -2.68 -8.62
CA ILE A 151 -5.68 -3.11 -7.39
C ILE A 151 -6.31 -4.49 -7.57
N ASN A 152 -6.98 -4.76 -8.70
CA ASN A 152 -7.58 -6.06 -8.96
C ASN A 152 -6.57 -7.18 -9.24
N LYS A 153 -5.31 -6.83 -9.50
CA LYS A 153 -4.23 -7.79 -9.76
C LYS A 153 -3.55 -8.27 -8.47
N PHE A 154 -3.58 -7.48 -7.42
CA PHE A 154 -2.83 -7.69 -6.17
C PHE A 154 -3.75 -7.86 -4.97
#